data_AF-A0A9D8KX97-F1
#
_entry.id   AF-A0A9D8KX97-F1
#
_cell.length_a   1.000
_cell.length_b   1.000
_cell.length_c   1.000
_cell.angle_alpha   90.00
_cell.angle_beta   90.00
_cell.angle_gamma   90.00
#
_symmetry.space_group_name_H-M   'P 1'
#
loop_
_entity.id
_entity.type
_entity.pdbx_description
1 polymer ?
#
loop_
_entity_poly.entity_id
_entity_poly.type
_entity_poly.pdbx_seq_one_letter_code
_entity_poly.pdbx_strand_id
1 'polypeptide(L)'
;MSKRKIIAAAKRKGLTVVSANYGWQATPGEMVPGWQVQFGPEIDELFAEDEFQGFDTTADALAWIDGLAQANSHGAGVSNGN
;
A
#
# COMPACT_ATOMS: atom_id res chain seq x y z
N MET A 1 -13.21 -8.07 10.74
CA MET A 1 -11.85 -8.66 10.91
C MET A 1 -10.91 -8.30 9.77
N SER A 2 -11.33 -8.35 8.51
CA SER A 2 -10.49 -8.07 7.33
C SER A 2 -9.82 -6.68 7.31
N LYS A 3 -10.56 -5.60 7.60
CA LYS A 3 -9.99 -4.24 7.73
C LYS A 3 -8.79 -4.17 8.67
N ARG A 4 -8.89 -4.82 9.84
CA ARG A 4 -7.79 -4.86 10.83
C ARG A 4 -6.55 -5.58 10.29
N LYS A 5 -6.72 -6.60 9.45
CA LYS A 5 -5.59 -7.32 8.83
C LYS A 5 -4.83 -6.41 7.85
N ILE A 6 -5.54 -5.67 7.01
CA ILE A 6 -4.97 -4.71 6.07
C ILE A 6 -4.17 -3.64 6.84
N ILE A 7 -4.80 -3.02 7.85
CA ILE A 7 -4.14 -2.01 8.69
C ILE A 7 -2.89 -2.58 9.38
N ALA A 8 -2.97 -3.80 9.93
CA ALA A 8 -1.84 -4.44 10.58
C ALA A 8 -0.70 -4.77 9.60
N ALA A 9 -1.02 -5.16 8.36
CA ALA A 9 -0.03 -5.41 7.32
C ALA A 9 0.70 -4.12 6.91
N ALA A 10 -0.06 -3.04 6.64
CA ALA A 10 0.50 -1.73 6.31
C ALA A 10 1.46 -1.24 7.41
N LYS A 11 1.03 -1.32 8.67
CA LYS A 11 1.88 -0.93 9.82
C LYS A 11 3.18 -1.71 9.92
N ARG A 12 3.21 -3.00 9.55
CA ARG A 12 4.45 -3.79 9.52
C ARG A 12 5.44 -3.32 8.46
N LYS A 13 4.96 -2.65 7.41
CA LYS A 13 5.77 -2.02 6.35
C LYS A 13 6.14 -0.56 6.67
N GLY A 14 5.78 -0.06 7.85
CA GLY A 14 6.01 1.34 8.23
C GLY A 14 4.97 2.32 7.70
N LEU A 15 3.87 1.83 7.14
CA LEU A 15 2.81 2.66 6.56
C LEU A 15 1.69 2.94 7.57
N THR A 16 1.19 4.16 7.52
CA THR A 16 -0.04 4.61 8.14
C THR A 16 -1.21 4.36 7.18
N VAL A 17 -2.37 4.03 7.73
CA VAL A 17 -3.62 3.90 6.97
C VAL A 17 -4.56 5.00 7.42
N VAL A 18 -4.80 5.97 6.55
CA VAL A 18 -5.73 7.08 6.78
C VAL A 18 -7.17 6.57 6.73
N SER A 19 -7.49 5.76 5.73
CA SER A 19 -8.80 5.14 5.60
C SER A 19 -8.73 3.76 4.93
N ALA A 20 -9.68 2.89 5.26
CA ALA A 20 -9.83 1.57 4.64
C ALA A 20 -11.30 1.17 4.70
N ASN A 21 -11.95 1.13 3.54
CA ASN A 21 -13.39 0.92 3.42
C ASN A 21 -13.67 -0.18 2.41
N TYR A 22 -14.62 -1.06 2.74
CA TYR A 22 -15.13 -2.05 1.79
C TYR A 22 -16.51 -1.60 1.34
N GLY A 23 -16.71 -1.50 0.03
CA GLY A 23 -17.93 -1.01 -0.54
C GLY A 23 -17.94 -1.18 -2.05
N TRP A 24 -18.97 -0.61 -2.69
CA TRP A 24 -19.07 -0.62 -4.13
C TRP A 24 -18.15 0.44 -4.72
N GLN A 25 -17.26 0.03 -5.62
CA GLN A 25 -16.36 0.92 -6.36
C GLN A 25 -16.80 1.01 -7.80
N ALA A 26 -16.67 2.21 -8.36
CA ALA A 26 -16.91 2.44 -9.77
C ALA A 26 -15.68 1.99 -10.57
N THR A 27 -15.84 0.96 -11.40
CA THR A 27 -14.89 0.59 -12.45
C THR A 27 -15.48 1.02 -13.79
N PRO A 28 -14.68 1.16 -14.87
CA PRO A 28 -15.22 1.56 -16.16
C PRO A 28 -16.30 0.59 -16.64
N GLY A 29 -17.56 1.05 -16.64
CA GLY A 29 -18.72 0.29 -17.12
C GLY A 29 -19.47 -0.51 -16.05
N GLU A 30 -18.95 -0.67 -14.83
CA GLU A 30 -19.56 -1.51 -13.79
C GLU A 30 -19.37 -0.96 -12.37
N MET A 31 -20.16 -1.47 -11.43
CA MET A 31 -19.90 -1.30 -10.00
C MET A 31 -19.57 -2.66 -9.41
N VAL A 32 -18.39 -2.77 -8.78
CA VAL A 32 -17.93 -4.03 -8.16
C VAL A 32 -17.61 -3.80 -6.69
N PRO A 33 -17.87 -4.78 -5.81
CA PRO A 33 -17.49 -4.66 -4.41
C PRO A 33 -15.96 -4.79 -4.25
N GLY A 34 -15.34 -3.91 -3.47
CA GLY A 34 -13.89 -3.91 -3.24
C GLY A 34 -13.44 -3.00 -2.09
N TRP A 35 -12.16 -3.11 -1.74
CA TRP A 35 -11.46 -2.28 -0.77
C TRP A 35 -10.89 -1.02 -1.39
N GLN A 36 -11.19 0.13 -0.78
CA GLN A 36 -10.51 1.38 -1.06
C GLN A 36 -9.68 1.70 0.17
N VAL A 37 -8.37 1.79 0.00
CA VAL A 37 -7.41 2.06 1.07
C VAL A 37 -6.67 3.33 0.73
N GLN A 38 -6.67 4.27 1.68
CA GLN A 38 -5.82 5.46 1.62
C GLN A 38 -4.68 5.27 2.62
N PHE A 39 -3.46 5.26 2.11
CA PHE A 39 -2.24 5.24 2.89
C PHE A 39 -1.76 6.68 3.20
N GLY A 40 -0.86 6.82 4.16
CA GLY A 40 -0.17 8.08 4.40
C GLY A 40 0.86 8.40 3.30
N PRO A 41 1.35 9.65 3.24
CA PRO A 41 2.26 10.13 2.20
C PRO A 41 3.59 9.39 2.14
N GLU A 42 3.99 8.73 3.24
CA GLU A 42 5.20 7.90 3.29
C GLU A 42 5.19 6.75 2.27
N ILE A 43 4.04 6.41 1.68
CA ILE A 43 3.97 5.36 0.67
C ILE A 43 4.64 5.75 -0.64
N ASP A 44 4.55 7.02 -1.02
CA ASP A 44 5.28 7.58 -2.17
C ASP A 44 6.78 7.64 -1.85
N GLU A 45 7.14 8.16 -0.67
CA GLU A 45 8.55 8.31 -0.28
C GLU A 45 9.28 6.96 -0.13
N LEU A 46 8.64 5.96 0.47
CA LEU A 46 9.26 4.66 0.77
C LEU A 46 9.15 3.67 -0.37
N PHE A 47 8.10 3.74 -1.19
CA PHE A 47 7.76 2.71 -2.17
C PHE A 47 7.45 3.25 -3.57
N ALA A 48 7.40 4.58 -3.77
CA ALA A 48 7.04 5.23 -5.03
C ALA A 48 5.66 4.80 -5.58
N GLU A 49 4.70 4.65 -4.67
CA GLU A 49 3.33 4.22 -4.95
C GLU A 49 2.31 5.32 -4.59
N ASP A 50 1.15 5.29 -5.24
CA ASP A 50 0.06 6.23 -4.96
C ASP A 50 -0.60 5.99 -3.59
N GLU A 51 -1.04 7.08 -2.93
CA GLU A 51 -1.74 7.02 -1.64
C GLU A 51 -3.08 6.26 -1.70
N PHE A 52 -3.75 6.28 -2.85
CA PHE A 52 -5.08 5.68 -3.04
C PHE A 52 -4.99 4.37 -3.81
N GLN A 53 -5.32 3.27 -3.14
CA GLN A 53 -5.24 1.93 -3.71
C GLN A 53 -6.58 1.21 -3.64
N GLY A 54 -6.95 0.54 -4.75
CA GLY A 54 -8.15 -0.27 -4.88
C GLY A 54 -7.81 -1.76 -4.93
N PHE A 55 -8.60 -2.60 -4.25
CA PHE A 55 -8.41 -4.05 -4.27
C PHE A 55 -9.74 -4.79 -4.29
N ASP A 56 -9.86 -5.84 -5.10
CA ASP A 56 -11.10 -6.62 -5.19
C ASP A 56 -11.36 -7.41 -3.91
N THR A 57 -10.31 -8.04 -3.36
CA THR A 57 -10.41 -8.84 -2.15
C THR A 57 -9.44 -8.40 -1.06
N THR A 58 -9.68 -8.90 0.17
CA THR A 58 -8.71 -8.74 1.26
C THR A 58 -7.39 -9.46 0.97
N ALA A 59 -7.42 -10.57 0.21
CA ALA A 59 -6.19 -11.31 -0.11
C ALA A 59 -5.30 -10.48 -1.04
N ASP A 60 -5.88 -9.83 -2.05
CA ASP A 60 -5.16 -8.99 -3.00
C ASP A 60 -4.50 -7.80 -2.29
N ALA A 61 -5.24 -7.13 -1.40
CA ALA A 61 -4.70 -6.06 -0.57
C ALA A 61 -3.50 -6.51 0.27
N LEU A 62 -3.58 -7.71 0.87
CA LEU A 62 -2.49 -8.24 1.69
C LEU A 62 -1.28 -8.65 0.85
N ALA A 63 -1.51 -9.28 -0.31
CA ALA A 63 -0.45 -9.68 -1.23
C ALA A 63 0.29 -8.46 -1.80
N TRP A 64 -0.44 -7.42 -2.17
CA TRP A 64 0.14 -6.15 -2.64
C TRP A 64 1.01 -5.50 -1.56
N ILE A 65 0.49 -5.36 -0.32
CA ILE A 65 1.27 -4.78 0.79
C ILE A 65 2.53 -5.60 1.07
N ASP A 66 2.45 -6.94 1.03
CA ASP A 66 3.60 -7.81 1.28
C ASP A 66 4.66 -7.68 0.17
N GLY A 67 4.20 -7.51 -1.07
CA GLY A 67 5.03 -7.31 -2.26
C GLY A 67 5.69 -5.94 -2.40
N LEU A 68 5.30 -4.93 -1.60
CA LEU A 68 5.93 -3.61 -1.62
C LEU A 68 7.45 -3.72 -1.41
N ALA A 69 8.19 -3.26 -2.42
CA ALA A 69 9.63 -3.17 -2.44
C ALA A 69 10.04 -1.71 -2.28
N GLN A 70 11.01 -1.44 -1.41
CA GLN A 70 11.43 -0.05 -1.20
C GLN A 70 11.89 0.56 -2.53
N ALA A 71 11.44 1.79 -2.78
CA ALA A 71 12.00 2.61 -3.85
C ALA A 71 13.49 2.73 -3.55
N ASN A 72 14.33 2.19 -4.45
CA ASN A 72 15.77 2.03 -4.26
C ASN A 72 16.36 3.17 -3.42
N SER A 73 16.89 2.84 -2.24
CA SER A 73 17.84 3.67 -1.53
C SER A 73 19.11 3.74 -2.39
N HIS A 74 19.09 4.57 -3.44
CA HIS A 74 20.24 4.81 -4.29
C HIS A 74 21.38 5.25 -3.37
N GLY A 75 22.43 4.44 -3.37
CA GLY A 75 23.37 4.33 -2.26
C GLY A 75 24.00 5.64 -1.84
N ALA A 76 23.89 5.95 -0.55
CA ALA A 76 24.94 6.66 0.17
C ALA A 76 26.14 5.72 0.36
N GLY A 77 26.74 5.31 -0.76
CA GLY A 77 28.00 4.58 -0.84
C GLY A 77 29.10 5.49 -1.37
N VAL A 78 29.26 6.66 -0.75
CA VAL A 78 30.40 7.56 -1.05
C VAL A 78 31.57 7.18 -0.14
N SER A 79 32.55 6.54 -0.77
CA SER A 79 34.01 6.58 -0.53
C SER A 79 34.57 6.21 0.86
N ASN A 80 35.39 5.14 0.89
CA ASN A 80 36.86 5.22 0.91
C ASN A 80 37.47 3.85 1.24
N GLY A 81 38.46 3.43 0.46
CA GLY A 81 39.15 2.16 0.71
C GLY A 81 40.43 1.98 -0.11
N ASN A 82 41.35 2.93 0.10
CA ASN A 82 42.81 2.86 -0.05
C ASN A 82 43.44 2.18 -1.29
#